data_AF-A0A948NRA9-F1
#
_entry.id   AF-A0A948NRA9-F1
#
_cell.length_a   1.000
_cell.length_b   1.000
_cell.length_c   1.000
_cell.angle_alpha   90.00
_cell.angle_beta   90.00
_cell.angle_gamma   90.00
#
_symmetry.space_group_name_H-M   'P 1'
#
loop_
_entity.id
_entity.type
_entity.pdbx_description
1 polymer ?
#
loop_
_entity_poly.entity_id
_entity_poly.type
_entity_poly.pdbx_seq_one_letter_code
_entity_poly.pdbx_strand_id
1 'polypeptide(L)'
;MTYVITTTIGKIRLRIGDTDMTDPVFTDAEITYFYTETGDLDLAAAMGCEAWAAKYAVNAKQEKIGDYSYSQKIVDDLLALAEKLRSKAAGIPVQTWSEPDYTGGSGITAEED
;
A
#
# COMPACT_ATOMS: atom_id res chain seq x y z
N MET A 1 -12.20 2.26 -20.39
CA MET A 1 -10.73 2.42 -20.53
C MET A 1 -10.09 1.06 -20.29
N THR A 2 -9.06 0.65 -21.03
CA THR A 2 -8.36 -0.63 -20.77
C THR A 2 -7.14 -0.38 -19.89
N TYR A 3 -6.97 -1.19 -18.85
CA TYR A 3 -5.77 -1.14 -18.01
C TYR A 3 -4.53 -1.59 -18.80
N VAL A 4 -3.47 -0.76 -18.81
CA VAL A 4 -2.23 -1.04 -19.54
C VAL A 4 -1.02 -0.91 -18.62
N ILE A 5 -0.55 -2.04 -18.08
CA ILE A 5 0.56 -2.14 -17.12
C ILE A 5 1.90 -1.58 -17.61
N THR A 6 2.13 -1.50 -18.92
CA THR A 6 3.41 -1.01 -19.47
C THR A 6 3.57 0.51 -19.34
N THR A 7 2.46 1.23 -19.15
CA THR A 7 2.46 2.69 -18.96
C THR A 7 2.84 3.08 -17.53
N THR A 8 3.35 4.30 -17.33
CA THR A 8 3.61 4.85 -15.99
C THR A 8 2.35 4.84 -15.12
N ILE A 9 1.21 5.25 -15.69
CA ILE A 9 -0.09 5.24 -15.00
C ILE A 9 -0.47 3.82 -14.58
N GLY A 10 -0.39 2.85 -15.50
CA GLY A 10 -0.68 1.45 -15.20
C GLY A 10 0.24 0.87 -14.12
N LYS A 11 1.52 1.24 -14.12
CA LYS A 11 2.47 0.84 -13.06
C LYS A 11 2.10 1.39 -11.69
N ILE A 12 1.58 2.62 -11.62
CA ILE A 12 1.15 3.24 -10.36
C ILE A 12 -0.17 2.61 -9.90
N ARG A 13 -1.16 2.48 -10.80
CA ARG A 13 -2.43 1.77 -10.55
C ARG A 13 -2.21 0.39 -9.93
N LEU A 14 -1.29 -0.39 -10.50
CA LEU A 14 -0.96 -1.71 -9.96
C LEU A 14 -0.43 -1.66 -8.53
N ARG A 15 0.44 -0.69 -8.22
CA ARG A 15 1.07 -0.57 -6.89
C ARG A 15 0.08 -0.22 -5.80
N ILE A 16 -0.93 0.59 -6.13
CA ILE A 16 -1.95 1.03 -5.17
C ILE A 16 -3.19 0.15 -5.18
N GLY A 17 -3.31 -0.81 -6.13
CA GLY A 17 -4.48 -1.68 -6.27
C GLY A 17 -5.64 -1.08 -7.07
N ASP A 18 -5.49 0.13 -7.62
CA ASP A 18 -6.51 0.84 -8.43
C ASP A 18 -6.56 0.31 -9.87
N THR A 19 -6.90 -0.98 -9.99
CA THR A 19 -6.87 -1.75 -11.25
C THR A 19 -8.24 -2.04 -11.85
N ASP A 20 -9.32 -1.79 -11.09
CA ASP A 20 -10.68 -1.86 -11.61
C ASP A 20 -10.98 -0.60 -12.43
N MET A 21 -10.97 -0.74 -13.76
CA MET A 21 -11.22 0.37 -14.67
C MET A 21 -12.72 0.65 -14.88
N THR A 22 -13.61 -0.10 -14.22
CA THR A 22 -15.06 0.17 -14.23
C THR A 22 -15.47 1.15 -13.13
N ASP A 23 -14.75 1.14 -12.01
CA ASP A 23 -14.89 2.09 -10.90
C ASP A 23 -13.51 2.51 -10.35
N PRO A 24 -12.72 3.26 -11.12
CA PRO A 24 -11.38 3.64 -10.70
C PRO A 24 -11.47 4.67 -9.57
N VAL A 25 -10.59 4.52 -8.58
CA VAL A 25 -10.51 5.45 -7.44
C VAL A 25 -9.97 6.80 -7.88
N PHE A 26 -8.99 6.76 -8.79
CA PHE A 26 -8.34 7.92 -9.37
C PHE A 26 -8.48 7.93 -10.89
N THR A 27 -8.58 9.13 -11.44
CA THR A 27 -8.46 9.38 -12.88
C THR A 27 -7.00 9.30 -13.32
N ASP A 28 -6.79 9.12 -14.62
CA ASP A 28 -5.45 9.13 -15.23
C ASP A 28 -4.74 10.48 -15.03
N ALA A 29 -5.49 11.58 -14.97
CA ALA A 29 -4.94 12.91 -14.71
C ALA A 29 -4.39 13.05 -13.28
N GLU A 30 -5.10 12.53 -12.28
CA GLU A 30 -4.63 12.52 -10.89
C GLU A 30 -3.38 11.65 -10.73
N ILE A 31 -3.34 10.47 -11.35
CA ILE A 31 -2.15 9.61 -11.32
C ILE A 31 -0.97 10.27 -12.05
N THR A 32 -1.24 10.96 -13.15
CA THR A 32 -0.21 11.75 -13.85
C THR A 32 0.32 12.86 -12.96
N TYR A 33 -0.55 13.54 -12.21
CA TYR A 33 -0.15 14.56 -11.24
C TYR A 33 0.76 13.97 -10.15
N PHE A 34 0.39 12.86 -9.51
CA PHE A 34 1.22 12.21 -8.48
C PHE A 34 2.62 11.87 -9.01
N TYR A 35 2.70 11.38 -10.25
CA TYR A 35 3.98 11.10 -10.88
C TYR A 35 4.76 12.36 -11.22
N THR A 36 4.09 13.41 -11.69
CA THR A 36 4.73 14.70 -12.03
C THR A 36 5.34 15.37 -10.80
N GLU A 37 4.65 15.30 -9.66
CA GLU A 37 5.10 15.90 -8.41
C GLU A 37 6.33 15.18 -7.83
N THR A 38 6.39 13.85 -7.98
CA THR A 38 7.39 13.02 -7.31
C THR A 38 8.54 12.59 -8.20
N GLY A 39 8.30 12.44 -9.51
CA GLY A 39 9.25 11.90 -10.48
C GLY A 39 9.55 10.40 -10.32
N ASP A 40 8.98 9.73 -9.31
CA ASP A 40 9.26 8.34 -8.96
C ASP A 40 7.96 7.52 -8.83
N LEU A 41 8.00 6.26 -9.29
CA LEU A 41 6.83 5.40 -9.34
C LEU A 41 6.33 4.99 -7.94
N ASP A 42 7.26 4.72 -7.03
CA ASP A 42 6.92 4.25 -5.68
C ASP A 42 6.48 5.45 -4.82
N LEU A 43 7.11 6.61 -4.95
CA LEU A 43 6.65 7.85 -4.30
C LEU A 43 5.28 8.32 -4.80
N ALA A 44 5.04 8.27 -6.13
CA ALA A 44 3.73 8.59 -6.69
C ALA A 44 2.64 7.65 -6.17
N ALA A 45 2.95 6.35 -6.07
CA ALA A 45 2.05 5.36 -5.50
C ALA A 45 1.79 5.61 -4.01
N ALA A 46 2.82 5.98 -3.23
CA ALA A 46 2.65 6.35 -1.82
C ALA A 46 1.70 7.55 -1.66
N MET A 47 1.88 8.59 -2.48
CA MET A 47 1.00 9.75 -2.51
C MET A 47 -0.45 9.37 -2.87
N GLY A 48 -0.64 8.46 -3.83
CA GLY A 48 -1.95 7.91 -4.17
C GLY A 48 -2.61 7.17 -3.01
N CYS A 49 -1.87 6.34 -2.27
CA CYS A 49 -2.37 5.65 -1.09
C CYS A 49 -2.79 6.63 0.03
N GLU A 50 -2.00 7.68 0.27
CA GLU A 50 -2.31 8.74 1.24
C GLU A 50 -3.59 9.50 0.86
N ALA A 51 -3.74 9.87 -0.41
CA ALA A 51 -4.94 10.53 -0.93
C ALA A 51 -6.19 9.62 -0.82
N TRP A 52 -6.02 8.33 -1.08
CA TRP A 52 -7.10 7.35 -0.98
C TRP A 52 -7.54 7.17 0.47
N ALA A 53 -6.59 7.03 1.40
CA ALA A 53 -6.86 6.95 2.82
C ALA A 53 -7.64 8.18 3.33
N ALA A 54 -7.28 9.39 2.87
CA ALA A 54 -7.98 10.61 3.22
C ALA A 54 -9.45 10.60 2.76
N LYS A 55 -9.74 10.13 1.53
CA LYS A 55 -11.10 9.99 0.99
C LYS A 55 -11.94 9.02 1.84
N TYR A 56 -11.39 7.88 2.23
CA TYR A 56 -12.08 6.90 3.08
C TYR A 56 -12.34 7.43 4.49
N ALA A 57 -11.38 8.14 5.10
CA ALA A 57 -11.53 8.71 6.43
C ALA A 57 -12.66 9.77 6.50
N VAL A 58 -12.93 10.49 5.40
CA VAL A 58 -14.06 11.42 5.30
C VAL A 58 -15.39 10.66 5.21
N ASN A 59 -15.46 9.63 4.35
CA ASN A 59 -16.68 8.84 4.15
C ASN A 59 -17.07 8.05 5.41
N ALA A 60 -16.10 7.47 6.12
CA ALA A 60 -16.31 6.74 7.37
C ALA A 60 -16.91 7.60 8.49
N LYS A 61 -16.74 8.93 8.45
CA LYS A 61 -17.36 9.85 9.41
C LYS A 61 -18.82 10.13 9.09
N GLN A 62 -19.24 9.96 7.83
CA GLN A 62 -20.59 10.22 7.36
C GLN A 62 -21.50 9.00 7.54
N GLU A 63 -20.97 7.78 7.42
CA GLU A 63 -21.73 6.54 7.64
C GLU A 63 -21.54 6.03 9.09
N LYS A 64 -22.57 6.12 9.93
CA LYS A 64 -22.56 5.55 11.28
C LYS A 64 -23.70 4.55 11.50
N ILE A 65 -23.37 3.26 11.46
CA ILE A 65 -23.34 2.27 12.57
C ILE A 65 -22.98 0.91 11.90
N GLY A 66 -21.80 0.34 12.17
CA GLY A 66 -21.35 -0.97 11.65
C GLY A 66 -20.03 -0.92 10.88
N ASP A 67 -19.94 -0.07 9.86
CA ASP A 67 -18.84 -0.11 8.86
C ASP A 67 -17.58 0.68 9.23
N TYR A 68 -17.57 1.34 10.40
CA TYR A 68 -16.45 2.16 10.86
C TYR A 68 -15.17 1.34 11.07
N SER A 69 -15.27 0.15 11.66
CA SER A 69 -14.11 -0.71 11.94
C SER A 69 -13.42 -1.16 10.64
N TYR A 70 -14.21 -1.52 9.63
CA TYR A 70 -13.70 -1.93 8.32
C TYR A 70 -13.03 -0.77 7.58
N SER A 71 -13.67 0.41 7.61
CA SER A 71 -13.12 1.62 6.99
C SER A 71 -11.80 2.06 7.63
N GLN A 72 -11.68 1.96 8.96
CA GLN A 72 -10.44 2.27 9.66
C GLN A 72 -9.31 1.31 9.26
N LYS A 73 -9.60 0.00 9.18
CA LYS A 73 -8.61 -0.98 8.73
C LYS A 73 -8.10 -0.69 7.32
N ILE A 74 -8.98 -0.31 6.39
CA ILE A 74 -8.58 0.07 5.02
C ILE A 74 -7.64 1.27 5.05
N VAL A 75 -7.96 2.29 5.85
CA VAL A 75 -7.10 3.48 6.01
C VAL A 75 -5.72 3.08 6.55
N ASP A 76 -5.67 2.25 7.58
CA ASP A 76 -4.41 1.80 8.18
C ASP A 76 -3.56 0.99 7.19
N ASP A 77 -4.20 0.09 6.44
CA ASP A 77 -3.53 -0.75 5.43
C ASP A 77 -2.97 0.12 4.28
N LEU A 78 -3.71 1.14 3.83
CA LEU A 78 -3.25 2.10 2.79
C LEU A 78 -2.06 2.93 3.27
N LEU A 79 -2.11 3.45 4.51
CA LEU A 79 -1.00 4.22 5.08
C LEU A 79 0.25 3.34 5.30
N ALA A 80 0.07 2.10 5.75
CA ALA A 80 1.17 1.15 5.87
C ALA A 80 1.81 0.82 4.51
N LEU A 81 1.00 0.72 3.45
CA LEU A 81 1.50 0.54 2.09
C LEU A 81 2.27 1.77 1.60
N ALA A 82 1.78 2.99 1.87
CA ALA A 82 2.47 4.22 1.52
C ALA A 82 3.87 4.29 2.15
N GLU A 83 3.99 3.95 3.43
CA GLU A 83 5.27 3.93 4.14
C GLU A 83 6.26 2.93 3.54
N LYS A 84 5.78 1.74 3.17
CA LYS A 84 6.61 0.73 2.50
C LYS A 84 7.12 1.22 1.14
N LEU A 85 6.27 1.90 0.38
CA LEU A 85 6.64 2.45 -0.92
C LEU A 85 7.66 3.59 -0.78
N ARG A 86 7.52 4.47 0.22
CA ARG A 86 8.51 5.51 0.54
C ARG A 86 9.85 4.91 0.99
N SER A 87 9.82 3.92 1.88
CA SER A 87 11.02 3.19 2.32
C SER A 87 11.75 2.56 1.13
N LYS A 88 11.01 1.93 0.23
CA LYS A 88 11.55 1.33 -0.99
C LYS A 88 12.18 2.37 -1.92
N ALA A 89 11.53 3.53 -2.12
CA ALA A 89 12.07 4.62 -2.92
C ALA A 89 13.35 5.22 -2.32
N ALA A 90 13.44 5.27 -0.98
CA ALA A 90 14.64 5.69 -0.27
C ALA A 90 15.78 4.65 -0.28
N GLY A 91 15.56 3.47 -0.87
CA GLY A 91 16.52 2.36 -0.85
C GLY A 91 16.69 1.75 0.54
N ILE A 92 15.79 2.04 1.47
CA ILE A 92 15.81 1.46 2.82
C ILE A 92 15.27 0.04 2.69
N PRO A 93 16.06 -1.01 3.02
CA PRO A 93 15.53 -2.36 3.05
C PRO A 93 14.36 -2.39 4.03
N VAL A 94 13.17 -2.75 3.55
CA VAL A 94 11.97 -2.90 4.37
C VAL A 94 12.18 -4.10 5.30
N GLN A 95 12.91 -3.89 6.40
CA GLN A 95 13.10 -4.85 7.49
C GLN A 95 11.81 -4.95 8.32
N THR A 96 10.71 -5.34 7.69
CA THR A 96 9.46 -5.70 8.39
C THR A 96 8.80 -6.89 7.72
N TRP A 97 9.60 -7.81 7.16
CA TRP A 97 9.19 -9.19 7.19
C TRP A 97 9.30 -9.63 8.65
N SER A 98 8.16 -9.71 9.33
CA SER A 98 7.98 -10.74 10.35
C SER A 98 8.12 -12.08 9.65
N GLU A 99 9.35 -12.46 9.27
CA GLU A 99 9.69 -13.86 9.12
C GLU A 99 9.37 -14.48 10.48
N PRO A 100 8.54 -15.53 10.55
CA PRO A 100 8.50 -16.32 11.75
C PRO A 100 9.93 -16.78 12.00
N ASP A 101 10.52 -16.33 13.09
CA ASP A 101 11.81 -16.81 13.54
C ASP A 101 11.67 -18.31 13.88
N TYR A 102 12.01 -19.16 12.91
CA TYR A 102 12.09 -20.61 13.10
C TYR A 102 13.45 -21.05 13.65
N THR A 103 14.31 -20.13 14.12
CA THR A 103 15.62 -20.50 14.69
C THR A 103 15.55 -20.89 16.17
N GLY A 104 14.39 -20.77 16.82
CA GLY A 104 14.15 -21.19 18.21
C GLY A 104 13.93 -22.70 18.41
N GLY A 105 14.75 -23.57 17.83
CA GLY A 105 14.53 -25.02 17.89
C GLY A 105 15.75 -25.93 17.78
N SER A 106 16.96 -25.46 18.11
CA SER A 106 18.12 -26.35 18.30
C SER A 106 18.48 -26.42 19.79
N GLY A 107 17.78 -27.28 20.51
CA GLY A 107 17.99 -27.51 21.94
C GLY A 107 17.56 -28.92 22.36
N ILE A 108 17.97 -29.95 21.61
CA ILE A 108 18.05 -31.31 22.16
C ILE A 108 19.53 -31.54 22.44
N THR A 109 19.96 -31.20 23.65
CA THR A 109 21.20 -31.71 24.22
C THR A 109 20.99 -33.20 24.48
N ALA A 110 21.50 -34.05 23.58
CA ALA A 110 21.73 -35.45 23.92
C ALA A 110 23.03 -35.52 24.73
N GLU A 111 22.91 -35.40 26.05
CA GLU A 111 23.90 -35.98 26.95
C GLU A 111 23.47 -37.42 27.19
N GLU A 112 24.08 -38.37 26.46
CA GLU A 112 24.09 -39.78 26.83
C GLU A 112 25.48 -40.09 27.42
N ASP A 113 25.51 -40.36 28.72
CA ASP A 113 26.54 -41.16 29.40
C ASP A 113 25.82 -42.14 30.34
#